data_AF-A0A957IIW1-F1
#
_entry.id   AF-A0A957IIW1-F1
#
_cell.length_a   1.000
_cell.length_b   1.000
_cell.length_c   1.000
_cell.angle_alpha   90.00
_cell.angle_beta   90.00
_cell.angle_gamma   90.00
#
_symmetry.space_group_name_H-M   'P 1'
#
loop_
_entity.id
_entity.type
_entity.pdbx_description
1 polymer ?
#
loop_
_entity_poly.entity_id
_entity_poly.type
_entity_poly.pdbx_seq_one_letter_code
_entity_poly.pdbx_strand_id
1 'polypeptide(L)'
;MAKTFQKTIQLILFFMMVMGLVACGGADNSSPVNAAAVDSPTAVAVVETAVPAATATLPPPVVPTNTLPPPAVVDNEPTATVPPVPTATPEPVALYSKADFGTDRNPLTGELMADPSVLQRRPIAIKISNNPPQFTRPQHGICQADLVF
;
A
#
# COMPACT_ATOMS: atom_id res chain seq x y z
N MET A 1 -50.78 -14.36 48.55
CA MET A 1 -50.40 -13.28 47.62
C MET A 1 -48.95 -13.37 47.12
N ALA A 2 -47.94 -13.55 47.99
CA ALA A 2 -46.53 -13.58 47.58
C ALA A 2 -46.16 -14.64 46.52
N LYS A 3 -46.81 -15.82 46.54
CA LYS A 3 -46.51 -16.92 45.61
C LYS A 3 -47.01 -16.68 44.18
N THR A 4 -48.08 -15.89 44.01
CA THR A 4 -48.60 -15.48 42.70
C THR A 4 -47.73 -14.38 42.10
N PHE A 5 -47.28 -13.43 42.93
CA PHE A 5 -46.37 -12.36 42.54
C PHE A 5 -45.00 -12.88 42.09
N GLN A 6 -44.46 -13.88 42.80
CA GLN A 6 -43.21 -14.53 42.40
C GLN A 6 -43.32 -15.29 41.08
N LYS A 7 -44.47 -15.94 40.83
CA LYS A 7 -44.74 -16.63 39.55
C LYS A 7 -44.90 -15.65 38.40
N THR A 8 -45.55 -14.51 38.61
CA THR A 8 -45.66 -13.47 37.57
C THR A 8 -44.31 -12.83 37.25
N ILE A 9 -43.46 -12.58 38.26
CA ILE A 9 -42.10 -12.09 38.03
C ILE A 9 -41.25 -13.12 37.29
N GLN A 10 -41.31 -14.40 37.67
CA GLN A 10 -40.62 -15.46 36.93
C GLN A 10 -41.10 -15.57 35.48
N LEU A 11 -42.40 -15.43 35.22
CA LEU A 11 -42.95 -15.45 33.87
C LEU A 11 -42.43 -14.27 33.03
N ILE A 12 -42.39 -13.06 33.61
CA ILE A 12 -41.89 -11.85 32.94
C ILE A 12 -40.38 -11.99 32.64
N LEU A 13 -39.59 -12.47 33.61
CA LEU A 13 -38.15 -12.68 33.42
C LEU A 13 -37.87 -13.74 32.35
N PHE A 14 -38.64 -14.83 32.34
CA PHE A 14 -38.54 -15.86 31.32
C PHE A 14 -38.87 -15.30 29.93
N PHE A 15 -39.93 -14.51 29.81
CA PHE A 15 -40.32 -13.91 28.54
C PHE A 15 -39.26 -12.92 28.03
N MET A 16 -38.67 -12.12 28.92
CA MET A 16 -37.61 -11.19 28.54
C MET A 16 -36.33 -11.91 28.07
N MET A 17 -35.98 -13.01 28.73
CA MET A 17 -34.84 -13.86 28.34
C MET A 17 -35.04 -14.49 26.96
N VAL A 18 -36.25 -14.98 26.66
CA VAL A 18 -36.58 -15.54 25.33
C VAL A 18 -36.51 -14.45 24.25
N MET A 19 -37.03 -13.25 24.52
CA MET A 19 -36.94 -12.12 23.60
C MET A 19 -35.48 -11.71 23.33
N GLY A 20 -34.63 -11.72 24.36
CA GLY A 20 -33.19 -11.46 24.24
C GLY A 20 -32.45 -12.49 23.40
N LEU A 21 -32.80 -13.78 23.52
CA LEU A 21 -32.23 -14.85 22.69
C LEU A 21 -32.60 -14.70 21.21
N VAL A 22 -33.83 -14.25 20.91
CA VAL A 22 -34.27 -13.98 19.52
C VAL A 22 -33.59 -12.72 18.97
N ALA A 23 -33.39 -11.69 19.79
CA ALA A 23 -32.70 -10.46 19.38
C ALA A 23 -31.19 -10.67 19.15
N CYS A 24 -30.57 -11.63 19.85
CA CYS A 24 -29.17 -11.99 19.67
C CYS A 24 -28.95 -13.03 18.54
N GLY A 25 -30.02 -13.53 17.94
CA GLY A 25 -30.02 -14.56 16.89
C GLY A 25 -30.29 -14.05 15.47
N GLY A 26 -30.33 -12.72 15.28
CA GLY A 26 -30.31 -12.12 13.95
C GLY A 26 -28.97 -12.42 13.27
N ALA A 27 -28.99 -13.35 12.32
CA ALA A 27 -27.83 -13.78 11.57
C ALA A 27 -27.30 -12.69 10.63
N ASP A 28 -26.56 -11.74 11.19
CA ASP A 28 -25.54 -11.03 10.42
C ASP A 28 -24.28 -11.90 10.48
N ASN A 29 -24.07 -12.68 9.40
CA ASN A 29 -22.88 -13.48 9.19
C ASN A 29 -21.62 -12.59 9.26
N SER A 30 -21.04 -12.45 10.45
CA SER A 30 -19.67 -11.98 10.63
C SER A 30 -18.86 -13.14 11.20
N SER A 31 -17.94 -13.63 10.37
CA SER A 31 -17.00 -14.69 10.71
C SER A 31 -16.18 -14.35 11.97
N PRO A 32 -15.84 -15.35 12.80
CA PRO A 32 -15.01 -15.12 13.98
C PRO A 32 -13.55 -14.88 13.55
N VAL A 33 -13.05 -13.66 13.76
CA VAL A 33 -11.60 -13.41 13.78
C VAL A 33 -11.06 -14.02 15.06
N ASN A 34 -10.25 -15.05 14.87
CA ASN A 34 -9.52 -15.76 15.92
C ASN A 34 -8.51 -14.79 16.56
N ALA A 35 -8.82 -14.28 17.75
CA ALA A 35 -7.88 -13.51 18.56
C ALA A 35 -6.93 -14.49 19.27
N ALA A 36 -5.92 -14.96 18.55
CA ALA A 36 -4.78 -15.62 19.17
C ALA A 36 -3.85 -14.53 19.75
N ALA A 37 -3.86 -14.46 21.07
CA ALA A 37 -2.87 -13.75 21.87
C ALA A 37 -1.46 -14.26 21.56
N VAL A 38 -0.52 -13.36 21.28
CA VAL A 38 0.90 -13.63 21.52
C VAL A 38 1.61 -12.34 21.92
N ASP A 39 1.89 -12.31 23.22
CA ASP A 39 3.02 -11.73 23.93
C ASP A 39 3.75 -10.50 23.36
N SER A 40 3.75 -9.47 24.19
CA SER A 40 4.60 -8.30 24.12
C SER A 40 5.94 -8.61 24.77
N PRO A 41 7.09 -8.41 24.11
CA PRO A 41 8.33 -8.19 24.81
C PRO A 41 8.76 -6.74 24.66
N THR A 42 8.73 -6.06 25.80
CA THR A 42 9.93 -5.50 26.43
C THR A 42 10.71 -4.46 25.64
N ALA A 43 10.67 -3.23 26.17
CA ALA A 43 11.55 -2.12 25.89
C ALA A 43 13.02 -2.53 25.84
N VAL A 44 13.74 -2.09 24.79
CA VAL A 44 15.20 -2.18 24.72
C VAL A 44 15.80 -0.78 24.70
N ALA A 45 16.77 -0.63 25.58
CA ALA A 45 17.44 0.58 26.02
C ALA A 45 18.20 1.33 24.91
N VAL A 46 18.29 2.65 25.10
CA VAL A 46 19.23 3.54 24.43
C VAL A 46 20.65 3.14 24.84
N VAL A 47 21.48 2.72 23.89
CA VAL A 47 22.91 2.52 24.09
C VAL A 47 23.63 3.65 23.38
N GLU A 48 24.05 4.68 24.13
CA GLU A 48 25.07 5.63 23.69
C GLU A 48 26.40 4.89 23.57
N THR A 49 26.89 4.73 22.34
CA THR A 49 28.26 4.27 22.08
C THR A 49 29.15 5.50 21.94
N ALA A 50 29.99 5.74 22.95
CA ALA A 50 31.07 6.71 22.88
C ALA A 50 32.13 6.23 21.88
N VAL A 51 32.42 7.03 20.86
CA VAL A 51 33.48 6.79 19.87
C VAL A 51 34.78 7.44 20.37
N PRO A 52 35.92 6.73 20.42
CA PRO A 52 37.18 7.27 20.91
C PRO A 52 37.79 8.28 19.93
N ALA A 53 38.39 9.34 20.48
CA ALA A 53 39.09 10.38 19.76
C ALA A 53 40.37 9.84 19.10
N ALA A 54 40.41 9.83 17.76
CA ALA A 54 41.63 9.62 16.99
C ALA A 54 42.32 10.97 16.76
N THR A 55 43.53 11.13 17.29
CA THR A 55 44.41 12.27 17.01
C THR A 55 44.98 12.13 15.59
N ALA A 56 44.55 12.98 14.67
CA ALA A 56 45.11 13.05 13.32
C ALA A 56 46.37 13.95 13.32
N THR A 57 47.52 13.40 12.95
CA THR A 57 48.74 14.17 12.65
C THR A 57 48.64 14.73 11.23
N LEU A 58 48.69 16.05 11.08
CA LEU A 58 48.63 16.72 9.77
C LEU A 58 49.98 16.60 9.04
N PRO A 59 50.00 16.21 7.74
CA PRO A 59 51.19 16.29 6.91
C PRO A 59 51.58 17.76 6.59
N PRO A 60 52.85 18.04 6.27
CA PRO A 60 53.33 19.40 6.02
C PRO A 60 52.70 20.02 4.76
N PRO A 61 52.59 21.37 4.71
CA PRO A 61 51.94 22.06 3.59
C PRO A 61 52.79 21.96 2.31
N VAL A 62 52.19 21.44 1.25
CA VAL A 62 52.78 21.43 -0.10
C VAL A 62 52.41 22.75 -0.78
N VAL A 63 53.40 23.53 -1.19
CA VAL A 63 53.20 24.77 -1.95
C VAL A 63 52.93 24.39 -3.42
N PRO A 64 51.77 24.72 -4.01
CA PRO A 64 51.51 24.43 -5.41
C PRO A 64 52.36 25.35 -6.30
N THR A 65 53.15 24.76 -7.20
CA THR A 65 53.78 25.49 -8.30
C THR A 65 52.74 25.67 -9.41
N ASN A 66 52.31 26.91 -9.66
CA ASN A 66 51.46 27.22 -10.80
C ASN A 66 52.29 27.22 -12.09
N THR A 67 52.31 26.09 -12.79
CA THR A 67 52.77 26.02 -14.17
C THR A 67 51.59 26.32 -15.09
N LEU A 68 51.68 27.40 -15.89
CA LEU A 68 50.67 27.69 -16.91
C LEU A 68 50.66 26.59 -17.99
N PRO A 69 49.47 26.16 -18.46
CA PRO A 69 49.38 25.23 -19.57
C PRO A 69 49.90 25.88 -20.88
N PRO A 70 50.49 25.11 -21.81
CA PRO A 70 50.86 25.61 -23.13
C PRO A 70 49.66 26.19 -23.89
N PRO A 71 49.87 27.14 -24.83
CA PRO A 71 48.80 27.66 -25.67
C PRO A 71 48.11 26.54 -26.45
N ALA A 72 46.77 26.57 -26.52
CA ALA A 72 46.00 25.61 -27.30
C ALA A 72 46.41 25.70 -28.78
N VAL A 73 46.83 24.56 -29.35
CA VAL A 73 47.05 24.42 -30.79
C VAL A 73 45.68 24.20 -31.42
N VAL A 74 45.25 25.10 -32.30
CA VAL A 74 44.03 24.92 -33.08
C VAL A 74 44.37 23.98 -34.24
N ASP A 75 43.82 22.77 -34.19
CA ASP A 75 43.87 21.81 -35.28
C ASP A 75 42.72 22.10 -36.26
N ASN A 76 43.05 22.30 -37.54
CA ASN A 76 42.11 22.68 -38.60
C ASN A 76 41.66 21.47 -39.45
N GLU A 77 41.92 20.24 -39.00
CA GLU A 77 41.49 19.05 -39.75
C GLU A 77 39.95 18.86 -39.68
N PRO A 78 39.26 18.67 -40.83
CA PRO A 78 37.82 18.45 -40.82
C PRO A 78 37.48 17.14 -40.10
N THR A 79 36.82 17.24 -38.96
CA THR A 79 36.31 16.08 -38.22
C THR A 79 35.21 15.39 -39.02
N ALA A 80 35.36 14.09 -39.29
CA ALA A 80 34.35 13.31 -39.98
C ALA A 80 33.05 13.22 -39.15
N THR A 81 31.94 13.71 -39.70
CA THR A 81 30.63 13.64 -39.06
C THR A 81 30.06 12.22 -39.18
N VAL A 82 29.76 11.59 -38.04
CA VAL A 82 29.10 10.27 -37.99
C VAL A 82 27.66 10.38 -38.50
N PRO A 83 27.20 9.49 -39.40
CA PRO A 83 25.81 9.50 -39.88
C PRO A 83 24.81 9.22 -38.75
N PRO A 84 23.58 9.76 -38.81
CA PRO A 84 22.57 9.52 -37.79
C PRO A 84 22.17 8.04 -37.74
N VAL A 85 22.12 7.47 -36.54
CA VAL A 85 21.59 6.12 -36.28
C VAL A 85 20.05 6.20 -36.33
N PRO A 86 19.34 5.27 -37.00
CA PRO A 86 17.89 5.25 -36.99
C PRO A 86 17.38 5.01 -35.57
N THR A 87 16.57 5.95 -35.07
CA THR A 87 15.88 5.83 -33.79
C THR A 87 14.68 4.90 -33.96
N ALA A 88 14.47 3.96 -33.03
CA ALA A 88 13.29 3.11 -33.02
C ALA A 88 12.02 3.97 -32.94
N THR A 89 11.14 3.84 -33.92
CA THR A 89 9.80 4.44 -33.89
C THR A 89 8.99 3.76 -32.79
N PRO A 90 8.37 4.49 -31.85
CA PRO A 90 7.54 3.88 -30.83
C PRO A 90 6.36 3.15 -31.49
N GLU A 91 6.06 1.94 -31.01
CA GLU A 91 4.86 1.22 -31.41
C GLU A 91 3.60 2.04 -31.06
N PRO A 92 2.55 1.97 -31.90
CA PRO A 92 1.29 2.63 -31.59
C PRO A 92 0.68 2.06 -30.31
N VAL A 93 0.29 2.94 -29.39
CA VAL A 93 -0.43 2.56 -28.16
C VAL A 93 -1.81 2.02 -28.56
N ALA A 94 -2.11 0.78 -28.18
CA ALA A 94 -3.44 0.22 -28.34
C ALA A 94 -4.42 0.94 -27.41
N LEU A 95 -5.35 1.70 -28.00
CA LEU A 95 -6.44 2.34 -27.28
C LEU A 95 -7.66 1.44 -27.33
N TYR A 96 -7.99 0.83 -26.20
CA TYR A 96 -9.20 0.02 -26.08
C TYR A 96 -10.41 0.90 -25.78
N SER A 97 -11.47 0.67 -26.53
CA SER A 97 -12.78 1.29 -26.39
C SER A 97 -13.73 0.34 -25.67
N LYS A 98 -14.90 0.85 -25.26
CA LYS A 98 -15.96 0.02 -24.68
C LYS A 98 -16.35 -1.18 -25.56
N ALA A 99 -16.28 -1.03 -26.88
CA ALA A 99 -16.66 -2.09 -27.81
C ALA A 99 -15.72 -3.31 -27.72
N ASP A 100 -14.46 -3.10 -27.38
CA ASP A 100 -13.44 -4.15 -27.31
C ASP A 100 -13.64 -5.09 -26.10
N PHE A 101 -14.34 -4.62 -25.07
CA PHE A 101 -14.67 -5.40 -23.87
C PHE A 101 -16.04 -6.11 -23.95
N GLY A 102 -16.84 -5.83 -24.99
CA GLY A 102 -18.16 -6.43 -25.16
C GLY A 102 -19.14 -6.06 -24.03
N THR A 103 -19.96 -7.03 -23.63
CA THR A 103 -21.03 -6.83 -22.61
C THR A 103 -20.79 -7.61 -21.33
N ASP A 104 -19.73 -8.41 -21.27
CA ASP A 104 -19.48 -9.43 -20.24
C ASP A 104 -18.10 -9.33 -19.59
N ARG A 105 -17.20 -8.46 -20.09
CA ARG A 105 -15.88 -8.24 -19.49
C ARG A 105 -15.78 -6.97 -18.66
N ASN A 106 -15.04 -7.05 -17.56
CA ASN A 106 -14.71 -5.90 -16.74
C ASN A 106 -13.81 -4.93 -17.53
N PRO A 107 -14.17 -3.64 -17.67
CA PRO A 107 -13.36 -2.67 -18.40
C PRO A 107 -12.01 -2.35 -17.72
N LEU A 108 -11.82 -2.71 -16.45
CA LEU A 108 -10.57 -2.46 -15.70
C LEU A 108 -9.59 -3.62 -15.78
N THR A 109 -10.09 -4.87 -15.76
CA THR A 109 -9.25 -6.07 -15.71
C THR A 109 -9.28 -6.89 -17.01
N GLY A 110 -10.29 -6.68 -17.86
CA GLY A 110 -10.53 -7.49 -19.06
C GLY A 110 -11.08 -8.90 -18.77
N GLU A 111 -11.34 -9.24 -17.51
CA GLU A 111 -11.84 -10.55 -17.11
C GLU A 111 -13.35 -10.70 -17.34
N LEU A 112 -13.80 -11.94 -17.60
CA LEU A 112 -15.21 -12.27 -17.73
C LEU A 112 -15.91 -12.22 -16.38
N MET A 113 -17.05 -11.53 -16.32
CA MET A 113 -17.85 -11.44 -15.11
C MET A 113 -19.03 -12.41 -15.16
N ALA A 114 -19.11 -13.29 -14.16
CA ALA A 114 -20.19 -14.28 -14.06
C ALA A 114 -21.56 -13.61 -13.79
N ASP A 115 -21.57 -12.52 -13.02
CA ASP A 115 -22.77 -11.73 -12.75
C ASP A 115 -22.72 -10.41 -13.55
N PRO A 116 -23.62 -10.19 -14.53
CA PRO A 116 -23.65 -8.97 -15.33
C PRO A 116 -24.03 -7.73 -14.50
N SER A 117 -24.61 -7.88 -13.31
CA SER A 117 -24.93 -6.74 -12.42
C SER A 117 -23.66 -6.02 -11.93
N VAL A 118 -22.53 -6.72 -11.85
CA VAL A 118 -21.24 -6.15 -11.41
C VAL A 118 -20.73 -5.11 -12.41
N LEU A 119 -20.97 -5.32 -13.71
CA LEU A 119 -20.57 -4.39 -14.78
C LEU A 119 -21.34 -3.05 -14.74
N GLN A 120 -22.48 -3.01 -14.05
CA GLN A 120 -23.26 -1.79 -13.86
C GLN A 120 -22.80 -0.98 -12.63
N ARG A 121 -21.81 -1.47 -11.87
CA ARG A 121 -21.26 -0.76 -10.72
C ARG A 121 -20.33 0.35 -11.20
N ARG A 122 -20.38 1.51 -10.52
CA ARG A 122 -19.46 2.61 -10.80
C ARG A 122 -18.09 2.32 -10.18
N PRO A 123 -16.98 2.44 -10.92
CA PRO A 123 -15.64 2.39 -10.35
C PRO A 123 -15.47 3.46 -9.28
N ILE A 124 -14.81 3.09 -8.17
CA ILE A 124 -14.44 4.00 -7.10
C ILE A 124 -12.92 4.01 -6.96
N ALA A 125 -12.32 5.19 -6.84
CA ALA A 125 -10.91 5.36 -6.56
C ALA A 125 -10.75 5.90 -5.14
N ILE A 126 -9.96 5.21 -4.32
CA ILE A 126 -9.75 5.56 -2.91
C ILE A 126 -8.26 5.84 -2.70
N LYS A 127 -7.95 6.98 -2.09
CA LYS A 127 -6.59 7.30 -1.66
C LYS A 127 -6.33 6.68 -0.30
N ILE A 128 -5.38 5.75 -0.24
CA ILE A 128 -4.98 5.08 0.99
C ILE A 128 -3.56 5.52 1.36
N SER A 129 -3.35 5.92 2.62
CA SER A 129 -2.00 6.22 3.10
C SER A 129 -1.19 4.94 3.24
N ASN A 130 0.08 4.99 2.82
CA ASN A 130 1.00 3.85 2.88
C ASN A 130 2.25 4.14 3.74
N ASN A 131 2.28 5.30 4.41
CA ASN A 131 3.42 5.78 5.20
C ASN A 131 2.97 6.50 6.49
N PRO A 132 3.64 6.29 7.64
CA PRO A 132 4.72 5.33 7.87
C PRO A 132 4.20 3.90 8.06
N PRO A 133 5.02 2.85 7.75
CA PRO A 133 4.56 1.46 7.76
C PRO A 133 3.94 1.02 9.09
N GLN A 134 4.50 1.50 10.21
CA GLN A 134 4.08 1.20 11.58
C GLN A 134 2.65 1.61 11.94
N PHE A 135 2.04 2.57 11.24
CA PHE A 135 0.67 3.04 11.55
C PHE A 135 -0.34 2.78 10.42
N THR A 136 0.14 2.51 9.21
CA THR A 136 -0.73 2.43 8.02
C THR A 136 -0.83 1.01 7.45
N ARG A 137 0.04 0.10 7.88
CA ARG A 137 0.04 -1.30 7.44
C ARG A 137 -0.25 -2.24 8.61
N PRO A 138 -1.00 -3.33 8.39
CA PRO A 138 -1.65 -3.74 7.13
C PRO A 138 -2.90 -2.91 6.80
N GLN A 139 -3.17 -2.74 5.50
CA GLN A 139 -4.35 -2.04 4.99
C GLN A 139 -5.51 -3.03 4.81
N HIS A 140 -6.74 -2.57 5.01
CA HIS A 140 -7.94 -3.37 4.81
C HIS A 140 -8.54 -3.15 3.41
N GLY A 141 -9.09 -4.20 2.82
CA GLY A 141 -9.81 -4.14 1.55
C GLY A 141 -8.94 -4.03 0.30
N ILE A 142 -7.61 -3.85 0.43
CA ILE A 142 -6.72 -3.74 -0.73
C ILE A 142 -6.70 -5.00 -1.59
N CYS A 143 -6.92 -6.18 -0.99
CA CYS A 143 -7.01 -7.46 -1.71
C CYS A 143 -8.29 -7.61 -2.55
N GLN A 144 -9.25 -6.69 -2.42
CA GLN A 144 -10.51 -6.68 -3.18
C GLN A 144 -10.48 -5.64 -4.30
N ALA A 145 -9.41 -4.85 -4.41
CA ALA A 145 -9.27 -3.85 -5.46
C ALA A 145 -8.81 -4.50 -6.77
N ASP A 146 -9.43 -4.09 -7.88
CA ASP A 146 -9.02 -4.50 -9.22
C ASP A 146 -7.65 -3.90 -9.60
N LEU A 147 -7.39 -2.66 -9.18
CA LEU A 147 -6.17 -1.90 -9.52
C LEU A 147 -5.60 -1.19 -8.28
N VAL A 148 -4.28 -1.23 -8.13
CA VAL A 148 -3.52 -0.52 -7.08
C VAL A 148 -2.31 0.15 -7.74
N PHE A 149 -2.08 1.41 -7.39
CA PHE A 149 -1.00 2.26 -7.92
C PHE A 149 -0.33 3.06 -6.80
#